data_AF-A0A7W8QGT8-F1
#
_entry.id   AF-A0A7W8QGT8-F1
#
_cell.length_a   1.000
_cell.length_b   1.000
_cell.length_c   1.000
_cell.angle_alpha   90.00
_cell.angle_beta   90.00
_cell.angle_gamma   90.00
#
_symmetry.space_group_name_H-M   'P 1'
#
loop_
_entity.id
_entity.type
_entity.pdbx_description
1 polymer ?
#
loop_
_entity_poly.entity_id
_entity_poly.type
_entity_poly.pdbx_seq_one_letter_code
_entity_poly.pdbx_strand_id
1 'polypeptide(L)'
;MSARSLRHYEDEGLILPGRIGNGYRDYCRSTIDRVLIIRSLLESGLPVRLIREVLPRLADGAGGGTGAPCAEFVQEVQSYRDRLAARIAELSAQQSALDAYLREARRPDR
;
A
#
# COMPACT_ATOMS: atom_id res chain seq x y z
N MET A 1 3.83 -14.93 5.37
CA MET A 1 3.03 -14.08 6.28
C MET A 1 3.34 -14.48 7.71
N SER A 2 3.50 -13.51 8.62
CA SER A 2 3.75 -13.82 10.04
C SER A 2 2.52 -13.51 10.90
N ALA A 3 2.39 -14.18 12.05
CA ALA A 3 1.36 -13.87 13.05
C ALA A 3 1.50 -12.43 13.61
N ARG A 4 2.67 -11.81 13.49
CA ARG A 4 2.90 -10.40 13.87
C ARG A 4 2.30 -9.45 12.84
N SER A 5 2.42 -9.75 11.55
CA SER A 5 1.81 -8.97 10.47
C SER A 5 0.29 -9.00 10.55
N LEU A 6 -0.29 -10.17 10.84
CA LEU A 6 -1.74 -10.29 11.07
C LEU A 6 -2.22 -9.46 12.27
N ARG A 7 -1.51 -9.53 13.41
CA ARG A 7 -1.82 -8.69 14.57
C ARG A 7 -1.73 -7.21 14.28
N HIS A 8 -0.67 -6.78 13.58
CA HIS A 8 -0.55 -5.38 13.17
C HIS A 8 -1.74 -4.93 12.29
N TYR A 9 -2.18 -5.75 11.34
CA TYR A 9 -3.36 -5.40 10.52
C TYR A 9 -4.67 -5.43 11.30
N GLU A 10 -4.79 -6.27 12.33
CA GLU A 10 -5.91 -6.26 13.28
C GLU A 10 -5.91 -4.97 14.11
N ASP A 11 -4.75 -4.57 14.65
CA ASP A 11 -4.56 -3.35 15.45
C ASP A 11 -4.88 -2.09 14.62
N GLU A 12 -4.51 -2.08 13.33
CA GLU A 12 -4.84 -1.00 12.38
C GLU A 12 -6.31 -1.07 11.88
N GLY A 13 -7.09 -2.06 12.32
CA GLY A 13 -8.50 -2.25 11.94
C GLY A 13 -8.69 -2.63 10.46
N LEU A 14 -7.63 -3.12 9.80
CA LEU A 14 -7.66 -3.52 8.39
C LEU A 14 -8.30 -4.90 8.20
N ILE A 15 -8.16 -5.78 9.20
CA ILE A 15 -8.77 -7.11 9.23
C ILE A 15 -9.53 -7.34 10.54
N LEU A 16 -10.58 -8.14 10.47
CA LEU A 16 -11.35 -8.61 11.62
C LEU A 16 -11.23 -10.14 11.64
N PRO A 17 -10.55 -10.76 12.60
CA PRO A 17 -10.50 -12.20 12.70
C PRO A 17 -11.88 -12.76 13.04
N GLY A 18 -12.26 -13.87 12.43
CA GLY A 18 -13.36 -14.68 12.94
C GLY A 18 -13.01 -15.21 14.34
N ARG A 19 -14.03 -15.60 15.11
CA ARG A 19 -13.84 -16.26 16.40
C ARG A 19 -14.40 -17.67 16.32
N ILE A 20 -13.56 -18.66 16.63
CA ILE A 20 -14.01 -20.03 16.85
C ILE A 20 -14.49 -20.13 18.29
N GLY A 21 -15.49 -20.97 18.58
CA GLY A 21 -16.09 -21.14 19.91
C GLY A 21 -15.14 -21.52 21.05
N ASN A 22 -13.86 -21.77 20.77
CA ASN A 22 -12.78 -22.01 21.73
C ASN A 22 -11.93 -20.75 22.04
N GLY A 23 -12.30 -19.57 21.53
CA GLY A 23 -11.62 -18.30 21.82
C GLY A 23 -10.39 -18.01 20.93
N TYR A 24 -10.03 -18.90 20.02
CA TYR A 24 -8.93 -18.68 19.07
C TYR A 24 -9.39 -17.84 17.85
N ARG A 25 -8.45 -17.10 17.27
CA ARG A 25 -8.65 -16.32 16.04
C ARG A 25 -8.72 -17.25 14.83
N ASP A 26 -9.80 -17.16 14.08
CA ASP A 26 -9.96 -17.82 12.78
C ASP A 26 -9.63 -16.83 11.65
N TYR A 27 -8.56 -17.12 10.92
CA TYR A 27 -8.24 -16.41 9.68
C TYR A 27 -8.71 -17.27 8.52
N CYS A 28 -10.01 -17.24 8.27
CA CYS A 28 -10.62 -17.95 7.15
C CYS A 28 -10.11 -17.41 5.81
N ARG A 29 -10.38 -18.13 4.71
CA ARG A 29 -9.86 -17.80 3.38
C ARG A 29 -10.15 -16.36 2.93
N SER A 30 -11.34 -15.82 3.23
CA SER A 30 -11.69 -14.43 2.93
C SER A 30 -10.81 -13.42 3.69
N THR A 31 -10.35 -13.77 4.89
CA THR A 31 -9.39 -12.94 5.65
C THR A 31 -8.03 -12.95 4.99
N ILE A 32 -7.60 -14.11 4.47
CA ILE A 32 -6.33 -14.22 3.71
C ILE A 32 -6.40 -13.39 2.43
N ASP A 33 -7.48 -13.51 1.66
CA ASP A 33 -7.67 -12.75 0.42
C ASP A 33 -7.65 -11.22 0.69
N ARG A 34 -8.30 -10.79 1.77
CA ARG A 34 -8.26 -9.40 2.23
C ARG A 34 -6.84 -8.93 2.59
N VAL A 35 -6.04 -9.77 3.25
CA VAL A 35 -4.63 -9.42 3.57
C VAL A 35 -3.78 -9.28 2.30
N LEU A 36 -4.02 -10.09 1.27
CA LEU A 36 -3.29 -9.96 0.00
C LEU A 36 -3.60 -8.63 -0.69
N ILE A 37 -4.86 -8.19 -0.67
CA ILE A 37 -5.26 -6.87 -1.18
C ILE A 37 -4.58 -5.75 -0.38
N ILE A 38 -4.63 -5.81 0.96
CA ILE A 38 -3.96 -4.84 1.85
C ILE A 38 -2.48 -4.73 1.50
N ARG A 39 -1.80 -5.87 1.34
CA ARG A 39 -0.38 -5.91 1.03
C ARG A 39 -0.07 -5.27 -0.33
N SER A 40 -0.85 -5.59 -1.35
CA SER A 40 -0.68 -4.98 -2.68
C SER A 40 -0.83 -3.46 -2.64
N LEU A 41 -1.79 -2.96 -1.86
CA LEU A 41 -1.99 -1.53 -1.68
C LEU A 41 -0.85 -0.88 -0.87
N LEU A 42 -0.36 -1.53 0.19
CA LEU A 42 0.81 -1.05 0.93
C LEU A 42 2.07 -1.00 0.06
N GLU A 43 2.27 -2.00 -0.79
CA GLU A 43 3.40 -2.08 -1.73
C GLU A 43 3.34 -0.98 -2.80
N SER A 44 2.15 -0.46 -3.13
CA SER A 44 1.99 0.71 -4.00
C SER A 44 2.37 2.04 -3.32
N GLY A 45 2.68 2.01 -2.03
CA GLY A 45 3.03 3.17 -1.23
C GLY A 45 1.83 3.89 -0.62
N LEU A 46 0.59 3.44 -0.86
CA LEU A 46 -0.60 4.06 -0.28
C LEU A 46 -0.57 4.02 1.26
N PRO A 47 -0.89 5.13 1.95
CA PRO A 47 -0.93 5.15 3.41
C PRO A 47 -2.09 4.30 3.95
N VAL A 48 -1.86 3.66 5.10
CA VAL A 48 -2.84 2.80 5.81
C VAL A 48 -4.21 3.46 5.95
N ARG A 49 -4.26 4.77 6.20
CA ARG A 49 -5.51 5.55 6.27
C ARG A 49 -6.36 5.39 5.00
N LEU A 50 -5.77 5.60 3.82
CA LEU A 50 -6.49 5.50 2.53
C LEU A 50 -6.86 4.04 2.23
N ILE A 51 -6.02 3.10 2.63
CA ILE A 51 -6.31 1.66 2.51
C ILE A 51 -7.56 1.30 3.33
N ARG A 52 -7.68 1.78 4.58
CA ARG A 52 -8.87 1.55 5.42
C ARG A 52 -10.16 2.07 4.77
N GLU A 53 -10.09 3.20 4.08
CA GLU A 53 -11.26 3.81 3.42
C GLU A 53 -11.67 3.05 2.15
N VAL A 54 -10.74 2.47 1.40
CA VAL A 54 -11.05 1.71 0.17
C VAL A 54 -11.43 0.25 0.42
N LEU A 55 -10.93 -0.36 1.51
CA LEU A 55 -11.10 -1.80 1.78
C LEU A 55 -12.56 -2.28 1.81
N PRO A 56 -13.52 -1.60 2.47
CA PRO A 56 -14.93 -2.02 2.44
C PRO A 56 -15.47 -2.14 1.01
N ARG A 57 -15.13 -1.18 0.14
CA ARG A 57 -15.57 -1.15 -1.26
C ARG A 57 -15.00 -2.30 -2.10
N LEU A 58 -13.80 -2.78 -1.77
CA LEU A 58 -13.16 -3.91 -2.45
C LEU A 58 -13.67 -5.26 -1.95
N ALA A 59 -14.13 -5.34 -0.71
CA ALA A 59 -14.64 -6.57 -0.10
C ALA A 59 -16.08 -6.90 -0.53
N ASP A 60 -16.89 -5.88 -0.85
CA ASP A 60 -18.33 -6.02 -1.17
C ASP A 60 -18.63 -6.49 -2.62
N GLY A 61 -17.69 -7.17 -3.27
CA GLY A 61 -17.80 -7.66 -4.65
C GLY A 61 -18.96 -8.63 -4.97
N ALA A 62 -19.89 -8.87 -4.03
CA ALA A 62 -21.07 -9.73 -4.21
C ALA A 62 -22.41 -9.08 -3.82
N GLY A 63 -22.45 -7.79 -3.48
CA GLY A 63 -23.71 -7.04 -3.32
C GLY A 63 -23.82 -6.30 -2.00
N GLY A 64 -23.72 -4.97 -2.04
CA GLY A 64 -24.14 -4.10 -0.93
C GLY A 64 -23.43 -2.76 -0.79
N GLY A 65 -22.23 -2.58 -1.37
CA GLY A 65 -21.41 -1.38 -1.21
C GLY A 65 -21.22 -0.56 -2.50
N THR A 66 -22.29 -0.32 -3.26
CA THR A 66 -22.24 0.25 -4.62
C THR A 66 -22.05 1.77 -4.63
N GLY A 67 -20.88 2.25 -4.21
CA GLY A 67 -20.51 3.66 -4.37
C GLY A 67 -19.13 3.79 -5.00
N ALA A 68 -19.06 4.47 -6.15
CA ALA A 68 -17.79 4.99 -6.65
C ALA A 68 -17.05 5.72 -5.51
N PRO A 69 -15.71 5.67 -5.45
CA PRO A 69 -14.97 6.44 -4.45
C PRO A 69 -15.41 7.91 -4.52
N CYS A 70 -15.61 8.54 -3.37
CA CYS A 70 -15.95 9.96 -3.34
C CYS A 70 -14.84 10.77 -4.01
N ALA A 71 -15.19 11.90 -4.63
CA ALA A 71 -14.24 12.75 -5.35
C ALA A 71 -13.07 13.18 -4.45
N GLU A 72 -13.32 13.44 -3.17
CA GLU A 72 -12.33 13.78 -2.15
C GLU A 72 -11.28 12.67 -1.98
N PHE A 73 -11.70 11.41 -1.89
CA PHE A 73 -10.78 10.27 -1.79
C PHE A 73 -9.91 10.15 -3.04
N VAL A 74 -10.51 10.28 -4.23
CA VAL A 74 -9.76 10.23 -5.49
C VAL A 74 -8.73 11.35 -5.57
N GLN A 75 -9.08 12.56 -5.13
CA GLN A 75 -8.16 13.70 -5.06
C GLN A 75 -7.01 13.45 -4.08
N GLU A 76 -7.28 12.84 -2.93
CA GLU A 76 -6.23 12.53 -1.95
C GLU A 76 -5.24 11.49 -2.51
N VAL A 77 -5.74 10.44 -3.16
CA VAL A 77 -4.90 9.44 -3.85
C VAL A 77 -4.07 10.10 -4.97
N GLN A 78 -4.67 11.00 -5.76
CA GLN A 78 -3.96 11.74 -6.81
C GLN A 78 -2.85 12.62 -6.24
N SER A 79 -3.13 13.38 -5.18
CA SER A 79 -2.11 14.17 -4.47
C SER A 79 -0.96 13.30 -3.97
N TYR A 80 -1.25 12.12 -3.44
CA TYR A 80 -0.21 11.21 -2.97
C TYR A 80 0.65 10.68 -4.13
N ARG A 81 0.01 10.27 -5.24
CA ARG A 81 0.70 9.88 -6.48
C ARG A 81 1.62 10.99 -6.98
N ASP A 82 1.14 12.23 -6.99
CA ASP A 82 1.91 13.37 -7.51
C ASP A 82 3.12 13.69 -6.64
N ARG A 83 2.99 13.59 -5.32
CA ARG A 83 4.12 13.71 -4.40
C ARG A 83 5.15 12.61 -4.59
N LEU A 84 4.71 11.37 -4.81
CA LEU A 84 5.61 10.25 -5.11
C LEU A 84 6.33 10.48 -6.45
N ALA A 85 5.61 10.91 -7.49
CA ALA A 85 6.19 11.22 -8.79
C ALA A 85 7.24 12.34 -8.71
N ALA A 86 6.95 13.41 -7.97
CA ALA A 86 7.92 14.49 -7.73
C ALA A 86 9.18 13.98 -7.02
N ARG A 87 9.03 13.11 -6.01
CA ARG A 87 10.17 12.53 -5.31
C ARG A 87 11.00 11.60 -6.20
N ILE A 88 10.34 10.81 -7.05
CA ILE A 88 11.02 9.97 -8.05
C ILE A 88 11.85 10.85 -8.99
N ALA A 89 11.27 11.93 -9.53
CA ALA A 89 11.97 12.83 -10.43
C ALA A 89 13.23 13.45 -9.78
N GLU A 90 13.13 13.88 -8.53
CA GLU A 90 14.26 14.42 -7.77
C GLU A 90 15.36 13.37 -7.57
N LEU A 91 15.00 12.16 -7.13
CA LEU A 91 15.97 11.07 -6.90
C LEU A 91 16.62 10.61 -8.21
N SER A 92 15.87 10.55 -9.31
CA SER A 92 16.40 10.23 -10.64
C SER A 92 17.38 11.30 -11.14
N ALA A 93 17.11 12.58 -10.85
CA ALA A 93 18.04 13.66 -11.18
C ALA A 93 19.34 13.55 -10.37
N GLN A 94 19.25 13.26 -9.07
CA GLN A 94 20.40 13.03 -8.20
C GLN A 94 21.23 11.83 -8.68
N GLN A 95 20.58 10.71 -9.02
CA GLN A 95 21.23 9.53 -9.59
C GLN A 95 21.97 9.87 -10.89
N SER A 96 21.32 10.61 -11.79
CA SER A 96 21.92 11.02 -13.07
C SER A 96 23.17 11.88 -12.87
N ALA A 97 23.17 12.77 -11.87
CA ALA A 97 24.33 13.60 -11.53
C ALA A 97 25.49 12.76 -10.98
N LEU A 98 25.21 11.78 -10.11
CA LEU A 98 26.21 10.84 -9.60
C LEU A 98 26.79 9.98 -10.72
N ASP A 99 25.95 9.50 -11.64
CA ASP A 99 26.41 8.72 -12.79
C ASP A 99 27.30 9.53 -13.72
N ALA A 100 26.99 10.82 -13.92
CA ALA A 100 27.83 11.73 -14.71
C ALA A 100 29.20 11.95 -14.05
N TYR A 101 29.20 12.20 -12.73
CA TYR A 101 30.45 12.35 -11.96
C TYR A 101 31.32 11.09 -12.05
N LEU A 102 30.72 9.90 -11.86
CA LEU A 102 31.44 8.63 -11.95
C LEU A 102 31.98 8.35 -13.35
N ARG A 103 31.28 8.77 -14.41
CA ARG A 103 31.79 8.65 -15.79
C ARG A 103 33.03 9.52 -16.01
N GLU A 104 33.03 10.75 -15.50
CA GLU A 104 34.18 11.65 -15.63
C GLU A 104 35.37 11.15 -14.82
N ALA A 105 35.16 10.75 -13.56
CA ALA A 105 36.22 10.22 -12.70
C ALA A 105 36.86 8.91 -13.23
N ARG A 106 36.17 8.19 -14.13
CA ARG A 106 36.67 6.96 -14.77
C ARG A 106 37.39 7.22 -16.09
N ARG A 107 37.40 8.45 -16.62
CA ARG A 107 38.23 8.78 -17.79
C ARG A 107 39.69 8.71 -17.35
N PRO A 108 40.53 7.86 -17.96
CA PRO A 108 41.95 7.84 -17.64
C PRO A 108 42.54 9.21 -17.99
N ASP A 109 43.35 9.77 -17.08
CA ASP A 109 44.19 10.94 -17.36
C ASP A 109 44.89 10.69 -18.70
N ARG A 110 44.63 11.59 -19.65
CA ARG A 110 45.11 11.49 -21.02
C ARG A 110 46.53 12.00 -21.14
#